data_AF-A0A1C2AV98-F1
#
_entry.id   AF-A0A1C2AV98-F1
#
_cell.length_a   1.000
_cell.length_b   1.000
_cell.length_c   1.000
_cell.angle_alpha   90.00
_cell.angle_beta   90.00
_cell.angle_gamma   90.00
#
_symmetry.space_group_name_H-M   'P 1'
#
loop_
_entity.id
_entity.type
_entity.pdbx_description
1 polymer ?
#
loop_
_entity_poly.entity_id
_entity_poly.type
_entity_poly.pdbx_seq_one_letter_code
_entity_poly.pdbx_strand_id
1 'polypeptide(L)'
;DMGAWGGKDNWDKCIVLPEQECGDPKATSWTKSEVYTIVTDNFKNTAGSAGMDYFKKRTYPGPVMNSMLVWMGENQAEGADAAIEFLTNQEDVWSKWVSSEAAAKIKKAL
;
A
#
# COMPACT_ATOMS: atom_id res chain seq x y z
N ASP A 1 10.64 13.84 12.18
CA ASP A 1 11.85 13.33 11.52
C ASP A 1 12.37 12.17 12.35
N MET A 2 12.51 10.98 11.76
CA MET A 2 12.94 9.76 12.48
C MET A 2 14.46 9.59 12.47
N GLY A 3 15.21 10.64 12.18
CA GLY A 3 16.68 10.64 12.15
C GLY A 3 17.24 10.30 10.76
N ALA A 4 18.57 10.32 10.63
CA ALA A 4 19.26 9.97 9.39
C ALA A 4 19.36 8.46 9.21
N TRP A 5 19.28 7.99 7.96
CA TRP A 5 19.47 6.57 7.63
C TRP A 5 20.92 6.12 7.86
N GLY A 6 21.11 5.11 8.71
CA GLY A 6 22.43 4.59 9.11
C GLY A 6 22.97 3.45 8.23
N GLY A 7 22.28 3.11 7.15
CA GLY A 7 22.72 2.10 6.18
C GLY A 7 22.12 0.71 6.37
N LYS A 8 22.01 -0.04 5.27
CA LYS A 8 21.37 -1.36 5.22
C LYS A 8 22.06 -2.39 6.10
N ASP A 9 23.39 -2.40 6.12
CA ASP A 9 24.15 -3.33 6.96
C ASP A 9 23.96 -3.05 8.45
N ASN A 10 23.93 -1.78 8.87
CA ASN A 10 23.63 -1.43 10.26
C ASN A 10 22.20 -1.90 10.63
N TRP A 11 21.24 -1.74 9.71
CA TRP A 11 19.88 -2.21 9.93
C TRP A 11 19.80 -3.74 10.05
N ASP A 12 20.16 -4.46 8.99
CA ASP A 12 19.89 -5.90 8.85
C ASP A 12 20.82 -6.79 9.66
N LYS A 13 22.03 -6.33 9.96
CA LYS A 13 23.05 -7.12 10.67
C LYS A 13 23.28 -6.63 12.10
N CYS A 14 22.50 -5.66 12.58
CA CYS A 14 22.64 -5.13 13.94
C CYS A 14 21.29 -4.72 14.54
N ILE A 15 20.66 -3.67 14.02
CA ILE A 15 19.50 -3.02 14.65
C ILE A 15 18.27 -3.94 14.75
N VAL A 16 18.07 -4.85 13.79
CA VAL A 16 16.96 -5.81 13.81
C VAL A 16 17.26 -7.11 14.56
N LEU A 17 18.49 -7.29 15.03
CA LEU A 17 18.93 -8.49 15.74
C LEU A 17 18.77 -8.32 17.26
N PRO A 18 18.78 -9.43 18.03
CA PRO A 18 18.90 -9.36 19.49
C PRO A 18 20.16 -8.59 19.91
N GLU A 19 20.10 -7.94 21.08
CA GLU A 19 21.20 -7.12 21.62
C GLU A 19 22.55 -7.88 21.64
N GLN A 20 22.53 -9.18 21.96
CA GLN A 20 23.74 -10.01 22.03
C GLN A 20 24.43 -10.20 20.68
N GLU A 21 23.73 -9.95 19.57
CA GLU A 21 24.23 -10.09 18.20
C GLU A 21 24.58 -8.74 17.55
N CYS A 22 24.44 -7.62 18.29
CA CYS A 22 24.72 -6.26 17.84
C CYS A 22 25.63 -5.52 18.83
N GLY A 23 26.95 -5.75 18.74
CA GLY A 23 27.92 -5.20 19.69
C GLY A 23 28.20 -3.70 19.58
N ASP A 24 27.82 -3.05 18.47
CA ASP A 24 28.03 -1.61 18.24
C ASP A 24 26.90 -1.01 17.37
N PRO A 25 25.68 -0.84 17.92
CA PRO A 25 24.57 -0.25 17.19
C PRO A 25 24.85 1.21 16.83
N LYS A 26 24.67 1.57 15.56
CA LYS A 26 24.75 2.97 15.12
C LYS A 26 23.36 3.57 15.01
N ALA A 27 23.25 4.85 15.35
CA ALA A 27 22.01 5.60 15.17
C ALA A 27 21.52 5.51 13.71
N THR A 28 20.24 5.22 13.53
CA THR A 28 19.60 5.11 12.21
C THR A 28 18.12 5.42 12.31
N SER A 29 17.54 5.97 11.26
CA SER A 29 16.11 5.92 11.03
C SER A 29 15.63 4.49 10.78
N TRP A 30 14.31 4.29 10.80
CA TRP A 30 13.69 3.10 10.24
C TRP A 30 14.04 2.93 8.76
N THR A 31 14.10 1.66 8.33
CA THR A 31 14.10 1.35 6.90
C THR A 31 12.78 1.79 6.25
N LYS A 32 12.79 1.98 4.93
CA LYS A 32 11.58 2.28 4.17
C LYS A 32 10.66 1.05 4.18
N SER A 33 9.47 1.19 4.75
CA SER A 33 8.47 0.11 4.70
C SER A 33 8.02 -0.15 3.27
N GLU A 34 7.85 -1.42 2.93
CA GLU A 34 7.33 -1.88 1.64
C GLU A 34 5.99 -2.58 1.84
N VAL A 35 5.05 -2.33 0.94
CA VAL A 35 3.72 -2.96 0.94
C VAL A 35 3.54 -3.67 -0.39
N TYR A 36 3.32 -4.97 -0.32
CA TYR A 36 3.18 -5.83 -1.49
C TYR A 36 1.74 -6.32 -1.63
N THR A 37 1.28 -6.42 -2.88
CA THR A 37 0.10 -7.24 -3.19
C THR A 37 0.57 -8.64 -3.54
N ILE A 38 0.15 -9.63 -2.75
CA ILE A 38 0.50 -11.04 -2.96
C ILE A 38 -0.75 -11.78 -3.42
N VAL A 39 -0.60 -12.63 -4.42
CA VAL A 39 -1.65 -13.53 -4.93
C VAL A 39 -1.15 -14.96 -4.90
N THR A 40 -2.07 -15.93 -4.79
CA THR A 40 -1.71 -17.36 -4.87
C THR A 40 -1.30 -17.75 -6.27
N ASP A 41 -0.49 -18.81 -6.40
CA ASP A 41 -0.09 -19.34 -7.72
C ASP A 41 -1.30 -19.79 -8.54
N ASN A 42 -2.29 -20.43 -7.88
CA ASN A 42 -3.53 -20.80 -8.56
C ASN A 42 -4.23 -19.56 -9.15
N PHE A 43 -4.35 -18.47 -8.38
CA PHE A 43 -4.95 -17.24 -8.89
C PHE A 43 -4.14 -16.66 -10.04
N LYS A 44 -2.81 -16.60 -9.91
CA LYS A 44 -1.92 -16.15 -10.99
C LYS A 44 -2.14 -16.90 -12.31
N ASN A 45 -2.40 -18.20 -12.23
CA ASN A 45 -2.59 -19.06 -13.41
C ASN A 45 -4.03 -19.06 -13.94
N THR A 46 -5.03 -18.68 -13.13
CA THR A 46 -6.46 -18.79 -13.48
C THR A 46 -7.17 -17.45 -13.65
N ALA A 47 -6.62 -16.34 -13.14
CA ALA A 47 -7.24 -15.01 -13.17
C ALA A 47 -7.30 -14.35 -14.56
N GLY A 48 -6.63 -14.95 -15.56
CA GLY A 48 -6.45 -14.35 -16.86
C GLY A 48 -5.59 -13.07 -16.83
N SER A 49 -5.36 -12.48 -18.00
CA SER A 49 -4.55 -11.26 -18.13
C SER A 49 -5.17 -10.08 -17.38
N ALA A 50 -6.48 -9.87 -17.51
CA ALA A 50 -7.18 -8.75 -16.88
C ALA A 50 -7.07 -8.76 -15.35
N GLY A 51 -7.26 -9.92 -14.70
CA GLY A 51 -7.16 -10.04 -13.25
C GLY A 51 -5.74 -9.79 -12.74
N MET A 52 -4.74 -10.36 -13.42
CA MET A 52 -3.34 -10.13 -13.05
C MET A 52 -2.87 -8.71 -13.34
N ASP A 53 -3.33 -8.09 -14.42
CA ASP A 53 -2.97 -6.72 -14.76
C ASP A 53 -3.53 -5.71 -13.75
N TYR A 54 -4.73 -5.95 -13.22
CA TYR A 54 -5.26 -5.17 -12.11
C TYR A 54 -4.32 -5.21 -10.90
N PHE A 55 -3.94 -6.40 -10.43
CA PHE A 55 -3.08 -6.51 -9.25
C PHE A 55 -1.65 -6.01 -9.48
N LYS A 56 -1.13 -6.06 -10.71
CA LYS A 56 0.15 -5.44 -11.06
C LYS A 56 0.10 -3.91 -11.05
N LYS A 57 -1.04 -3.33 -11.45
CA LYS A 57 -1.22 -1.86 -11.53
C LYS A 57 -1.70 -1.25 -10.22
N ARG A 58 -2.43 -2.01 -9.40
CA ARG A 58 -3.06 -1.53 -8.17
C ARG A 58 -2.00 -1.14 -7.14
N THR A 59 -1.75 0.16 -7.08
CA THR A 59 -0.90 0.79 -6.09
C THR A 59 -1.72 1.83 -5.37
N TYR A 60 -1.80 1.71 -4.05
CA TYR A 60 -2.46 2.69 -3.20
C TYR A 60 -1.38 3.66 -2.65
N PRO A 61 -1.35 4.93 -3.09
CA PRO A 61 -0.34 5.87 -2.60
C PRO A 61 -0.47 6.11 -1.10
N GLY A 62 0.66 6.09 -0.37
CA GLY A 62 0.68 6.29 1.08
C GLY A 62 -0.06 7.55 1.57
N PRO A 63 0.14 8.73 0.94
CA PRO A 63 -0.60 9.94 1.33
C PRO A 63 -2.12 9.81 1.20
N VAL A 64 -2.60 9.13 0.15
CA VAL A 64 -4.03 8.90 -0.06
C VAL A 64 -4.57 7.90 0.97
N MET A 65 -3.81 6.85 1.29
CA MET A 65 -4.23 5.88 2.32
C MET A 65 -4.38 6.58 3.66
N ASN A 66 -3.40 7.44 4.00
CA ASN A 66 -3.43 8.20 5.23
C ASN A 66 -4.61 9.17 5.28
N SER A 67 -4.92 9.88 4.19
CA SER A 67 -6.09 10.77 4.16
C SER A 67 -7.39 10.01 4.33
N MET A 68 -7.52 8.80 3.77
CA MET A 68 -8.70 7.96 3.98
C MET A 68 -8.82 7.49 5.42
N LEU A 69 -7.72 7.09 6.07
CA LEU A 69 -7.74 6.70 7.49
C LEU A 69 -8.14 7.86 8.40
N VAL A 70 -7.66 9.07 8.11
CA VAL A 70 -8.07 10.30 8.83
C VAL A 70 -9.57 10.54 8.64
N TRP A 71 -10.05 10.52 7.39
CA TRP A 71 -11.46 10.70 7.08
C TRP A 71 -12.35 9.67 7.78
N MET A 72 -11.94 8.39 7.79
CA MET A 72 -12.65 7.33 8.51
C MET A 72 -12.76 7.64 10.00
N GLY A 73 -11.67 8.11 10.62
CA GLY A 73 -11.66 8.49 12.03
C GLY A 73 -12.58 9.68 12.32
N GLU A 74 -12.51 10.74 11.51
CA GLU A 74 -13.33 11.95 11.69
C GLU A 74 -14.82 11.69 11.49
N ASN A 75 -15.17 10.80 10.55
CA ASN A 75 -16.56 10.51 10.19
C ASN A 75 -17.11 9.25 10.89
N GLN A 76 -16.30 8.59 11.74
CA GLN A 76 -16.64 7.31 12.36
C GLN A 76 -17.11 6.26 11.32
N ALA A 77 -16.47 6.29 10.15
CA ALA A 77 -16.87 5.50 8.99
C ALA A 77 -16.25 4.09 9.02
N GLU A 78 -17.00 3.12 8.50
CA GLU A 78 -16.53 1.75 8.34
C GLU A 78 -15.77 1.58 7.01
N GLY A 79 -15.18 0.40 6.81
CA GLY A 79 -14.42 0.11 5.60
C GLY A 79 -15.25 0.22 4.30
N ALA A 80 -16.55 -0.06 4.36
CA ALA A 80 -17.44 0.07 3.20
C ALA A 80 -17.66 1.54 2.82
N ASP A 81 -17.88 2.41 3.80
CA ASP A 81 -18.04 3.85 3.59
C ASP A 81 -16.75 4.45 3.01
N ALA A 82 -15.60 4.05 3.57
CA ALA A 82 -14.28 4.47 3.08
C ALA A 82 -14.03 4.02 1.63
N ALA A 83 -14.52 2.84 1.24
CA ALA A 83 -14.39 2.36 -0.13
C ALA A 83 -15.22 3.21 -1.11
N ILE A 84 -16.44 3.58 -0.74
CA ILE A 84 -17.27 4.49 -1.54
C ILE A 84 -16.62 5.88 -1.63
N GLU A 85 -16.18 6.43 -0.50
CA GLU A 85 -15.49 7.72 -0.45
C GLU A 85 -14.23 7.72 -1.34
N PHE A 86 -13.43 6.66 -1.28
CA PHE A 86 -12.24 6.50 -2.12
C PHE A 86 -12.60 6.43 -3.61
N LEU A 87 -13.63 5.65 -3.97
CA LEU A 87 -14.08 5.54 -5.36
C LEU A 87 -14.65 6.85 -5.89
N THR A 88 -15.33 7.62 -5.06
CA THR A 88 -15.90 8.93 -5.42
C THR A 88 -14.81 9.98 -5.61
N ASN A 89 -13.82 10.03 -4.71
CA ASN A 89 -12.90 11.18 -4.63
C ASN A 89 -11.47 10.92 -5.13
N GLN A 90 -11.08 9.67 -5.38
CA GLN A 90 -9.72 9.30 -5.81
C GLN A 90 -9.68 8.68 -7.20
N GLU A 91 -10.51 9.19 -8.13
CA GLU A 91 -10.63 8.69 -9.49
C GLU A 91 -9.30 8.65 -10.26
N ASP A 92 -8.49 9.69 -10.10
CA ASP A 92 -7.17 9.80 -10.73
C ASP A 92 -6.21 8.69 -10.26
N VAL A 93 -6.46 8.12 -9.08
CA VAL A 93 -5.71 6.98 -8.55
C VAL A 93 -6.27 5.68 -9.11
N TRP A 94 -7.55 5.38 -8.84
CA TRP A 94 -8.08 4.04 -9.08
C TRP A 94 -8.38 3.75 -10.56
N SER A 95 -8.65 4.78 -11.37
CA SER A 95 -8.92 4.60 -12.81
C SER A 95 -7.71 4.03 -13.56
N LYS A 96 -6.49 4.26 -13.04
CA LYS A 96 -5.24 3.70 -13.58
C LYS A 96 -5.11 2.19 -13.35
N TRP A 97 -5.87 1.62 -12.42
CA TRP A 97 -5.79 0.20 -12.06
C TRP A 97 -6.60 -0.69 -12.99
N VAL A 98 -7.61 -0.13 -13.65
CA VAL A 98 -8.62 -0.86 -14.42
C VAL A 98 -8.61 -0.45 -15.90
N SER A 99 -9.36 -1.16 -16.74
CA SER A 99 -9.58 -0.74 -18.12
C SER A 99 -10.53 0.47 -18.17
N SER A 100 -10.49 1.24 -19.26
CA SER A 100 -11.41 2.36 -19.47
C SER A 100 -12.89 1.94 -19.41
N GLU A 101 -13.21 0.75 -19.92
CA GLU A 101 -14.56 0.18 -19.85
C GLU A 101 -14.98 -0.10 -18.40
N ALA A 102 -14.10 -0.72 -17.60
CA ALA A 102 -14.37 -0.97 -16.19
C ALA A 102 -14.50 0.33 -15.40
N ALA A 103 -13.65 1.33 -15.69
CA ALA A 103 -13.75 2.64 -15.07
C ALA A 103 -15.10 3.32 -15.37
N ALA A 104 -15.54 3.28 -16.63
CA ALA A 104 -16.86 3.82 -17.00
C ALA A 104 -18.01 3.11 -16.28
N LYS A 105 -17.93 1.78 -16.11
CA LYS A 105 -18.93 1.00 -15.35
C LYS A 105 -18.95 1.37 -13.86
N ILE A 106 -17.78 1.53 -13.24
CA ILE A 106 -17.66 1.94 -11.83
C ILE A 106 -18.27 3.33 -11.65
N LYS A 107 -17.89 4.32 -12.47
CA LYS A 107 -18.44 5.68 -12.38
C LYS A 107 -19.95 5.76 -12.55
N LYS A 108 -20.53 4.86 -13.35
CA LYS A 108 -21.98 4.80 -13.55
C LYS A 108 -22.71 4.18 -12.35
N ALA A 109 -22.02 3.38 -11.54
CA ALA A 109 -22.58 2.67 -10.40
C ALA A 109 -22.43 3.41 -9.06
N LEU A 110 -21.55 4.42 -9.02
CA LEU A 110 -21.46 5.41 -7.94
C LEU A 110 -22.61 6.42 -8.06
#